data_AF-A0A2D8EVS0-F1
#
_entry.id   AF-A0A2D8EVS0-F1
#
_cell.length_a   1.000
_cell.length_b   1.000
_cell.length_c   1.000
_cell.angle_alpha   90.00
_cell.angle_beta   90.00
_cell.angle_gamma   90.00
#
_symmetry.space_group_name_H-M   'P 1'
#
loop_
_entity.id
_entity.type
_entity.pdbx_description
1 polymer ?
#
loop_
_entity_poly.entity_id
_entity_poly.type
_entity_poly.pdbx_seq_one_letter_code
_entity_poly.pdbx_strand_id
1 'polypeptide(L)'
;MPRHTSTKKPKLTKGKEFTSLPFVVYVMAKCKKFNVNFVISPEKEVIRGGEPCDGFFEAPHRGESGILVICIDKEIDEVLHTLAHEFSHLMQWYEDDPLYVAWDKNDNEANSINLEQDAEKRALHLLEEWDILDKGAEERSAKYLSNLTEPNK
;
A
#
# COMPACT_ATOMS: atom_id res chain seq x y z
N MET A 1 42.74 -26.15 -11.66
CA MET A 1 41.31 -25.96 -11.30
C MET A 1 40.93 -24.52 -11.60
N PRO A 2 40.00 -24.24 -12.53
CA PRO A 2 39.56 -22.88 -12.78
C PRO A 2 38.57 -22.44 -11.69
N ARG A 3 38.89 -21.35 -11.00
CA ARG A 3 37.98 -20.69 -10.06
C ARG A 3 36.88 -20.01 -10.87
N HIS A 4 35.64 -20.44 -10.69
CA HIS A 4 34.47 -19.70 -11.15
C HIS A 4 34.48 -18.32 -10.48
N THR A 5 34.80 -17.30 -11.26
CA THR A 5 34.51 -15.91 -10.92
C THR A 5 33.00 -15.74 -10.97
N SER A 6 32.37 -15.75 -9.78
CA SER A 6 30.98 -15.35 -9.62
C SER A 6 30.86 -13.89 -10.06
N THR A 7 30.34 -13.69 -11.27
CA THR A 7 29.85 -12.38 -11.72
C THR A 7 28.56 -12.10 -10.96
N LYS A 8 28.69 -11.69 -9.69
CA LYS A 8 27.57 -11.07 -8.99
C LYS A 8 27.23 -9.81 -9.77
N LYS A 9 26.11 -9.85 -10.51
CA LYS A 9 25.45 -8.63 -11.01
C LYS A 9 25.35 -7.64 -9.83
N PRO A 10 25.59 -6.34 -10.06
CA PRO A 10 25.49 -5.36 -8.99
C PRO A 10 24.12 -5.50 -8.31
N LYS A 11 24.11 -5.66 -6.99
CA LYS A 11 22.87 -5.58 -6.20
C LYS A 11 22.37 -4.15 -6.34
N LEU A 12 21.42 -3.92 -7.23
CA LEU A 12 20.69 -2.66 -7.28
C LEU A 12 20.01 -2.46 -5.92
N THR A 13 20.14 -1.25 -5.37
CA THR A 13 19.58 -0.86 -4.09
C THR A 13 18.06 -0.68 -4.27
N LYS A 14 17.28 -1.77 -4.17
CA LYS A 14 15.81 -1.80 -4.42
C LYS A 14 15.07 -0.54 -3.97
N GLY A 15 15.38 -0.02 -2.78
CA GLY A 15 14.73 1.19 -2.23
C GLY A 15 14.97 2.49 -3.01
N LYS A 16 16.16 2.71 -3.59
CA LYS A 16 16.42 3.94 -4.35
C LYS A 16 15.72 3.97 -5.70
N GLU A 17 15.62 2.81 -6.36
CA GLU A 17 14.91 2.72 -7.63
C GLU A 17 13.41 2.88 -7.42
N PHE A 18 12.87 2.18 -6.41
CA PHE A 18 11.48 2.32 -6.01
C PHE A 18 11.10 3.77 -5.69
N THR A 19 11.87 4.45 -4.83
CA THR A 19 11.62 5.87 -4.49
C THR A 19 11.84 6.86 -5.62
N SER A 20 12.42 6.43 -6.76
CA SER A 20 12.60 7.28 -7.94
C SER A 20 11.45 7.18 -8.94
N LEU A 21 10.53 6.22 -8.76
CA LEU A 21 9.35 6.09 -9.63
C LEU A 21 8.43 7.31 -9.49
N PRO A 22 7.94 7.91 -10.59
CA PRO A 22 7.11 9.11 -10.56
C PRO A 22 5.88 9.01 -9.63
N PHE A 23 5.19 7.88 -9.67
CA PHE A 23 4.06 7.60 -8.79
C PHE A 23 4.45 7.61 -7.31
N VAL A 24 5.56 6.94 -6.96
CA VAL A 24 6.06 6.88 -5.58
C VAL A 24 6.48 8.27 -5.09
N VAL A 25 7.16 9.05 -5.94
CA VAL A 25 7.52 10.45 -5.64
C VAL A 25 6.27 11.29 -5.36
N TYR A 26 5.20 11.12 -6.14
CA TYR A 26 3.93 11.79 -5.93
C TYR A 26 3.30 11.42 -4.59
N VAL A 27 3.22 10.13 -4.26
CA VAL A 27 2.68 9.65 -2.97
C VAL A 27 3.50 10.18 -1.80
N MET A 28 4.84 10.13 -1.88
CA MET A 28 5.74 10.68 -0.86
C MET A 28 5.51 12.19 -0.65
N ALA A 29 5.31 12.96 -1.72
CA ALA A 29 5.02 14.38 -1.63
C ALA A 29 3.67 14.66 -0.94
N LYS A 30 2.65 13.83 -1.21
CA LYS A 30 1.35 13.91 -0.55
C LYS A 30 1.43 13.53 0.93
N CYS A 31 2.11 12.44 1.28
CA CYS A 31 2.34 12.05 2.66
C CYS A 31 2.97 13.19 3.47
N LYS A 32 4.04 13.81 2.93
CA LYS A 32 4.68 14.97 3.56
C LYS A 32 3.71 16.15 3.73
N LYS A 33 2.90 16.44 2.71
CA LYS A 33 1.90 17.52 2.76
C LYS A 33 0.88 17.29 3.89
N PHE A 34 0.53 16.04 4.17
CA PHE A 34 -0.52 15.68 5.12
C PHE A 34 0.02 15.23 6.49
N ASN A 35 1.28 15.53 6.80
CA ASN A 35 1.93 15.14 8.07
C ASN A 35 1.94 13.61 8.29
N VAL A 36 2.18 12.85 7.22
CA VAL A 36 2.33 11.38 7.24
C VAL A 36 3.77 11.02 6.89
N ASN A 37 4.39 10.18 7.71
CA ASN A 37 5.72 9.65 7.46
C ASN A 37 5.63 8.48 6.48
N PHE A 38 6.27 8.61 5.32
CA PHE A 38 6.38 7.53 4.35
C PHE A 38 7.57 6.63 4.69
N VAL A 39 7.32 5.36 5.01
CA VAL A 39 8.32 4.41 5.49
C VAL A 39 8.38 3.20 4.56
N ILE A 40 9.59 2.85 4.16
CA ILE A 40 9.86 1.69 3.32
C ILE A 40 10.49 0.60 4.18
N SER A 41 9.85 -0.57 4.21
CA SER A 41 10.39 -1.77 4.83
C SER A 41 11.12 -2.61 3.77
N PRO A 42 12.38 -3.02 4.00
CA PRO A 42 13.10 -3.92 3.10
C PRO A 42 12.67 -5.38 3.25
N GLU A 43 11.77 -5.68 4.19
CA GLU A 43 11.22 -7.01 4.44
C GLU A 43 10.04 -7.31 3.51
N LYS A 44 9.58 -8.57 3.53
CA LYS A 44 8.40 -8.99 2.78
C LYS A 44 7.08 -8.54 3.41
N GLU A 45 7.06 -8.52 4.73
CA GLU A 45 5.88 -8.25 5.55
C GLU A 45 6.31 -7.47 6.79
N VAL A 46 5.40 -6.68 7.34
CA VAL A 46 5.51 -6.06 8.66
C VAL A 46 4.36 -6.53 9.55
N ILE A 47 4.58 -6.56 10.86
CA ILE A 47 3.54 -6.95 11.82
C ILE A 47 2.75 -5.72 12.24
N ARG A 48 1.44 -5.75 12.02
CA ARG A 48 0.48 -4.74 12.50
C ARG A 48 -0.63 -5.43 13.27
N GLY A 49 -0.88 -5.00 14.51
CA GLY A 49 -1.93 -5.59 15.34
C GLY A 49 -1.76 -7.08 15.66
N GLY A 50 -0.56 -7.65 15.44
CA GLY A 50 -0.28 -9.08 15.60
C GLY A 50 -0.34 -9.89 14.30
N GLU A 51 -0.80 -9.31 13.20
CA GLU A 51 -0.93 -9.96 11.90
C GLU A 51 0.12 -9.44 10.90
N PRO A 52 0.66 -10.30 10.01
CA PRO A 52 1.55 -9.88 8.93
C PRO A 52 0.78 -9.13 7.83
N CYS A 53 1.36 -8.05 7.32
CA CYS A 53 0.80 -7.27 6.21
C CYS A 53 1.89 -6.68 5.30
N ASP A 54 1.50 -6.33 4.08
CA ASP A 54 2.40 -5.85 3.01
C ASP A 54 2.63 -4.33 3.08
N GLY A 55 1.76 -3.65 3.78
CA GLY A 55 1.75 -2.22 3.99
C GLY A 55 0.63 -1.87 4.94
N PHE A 56 0.65 -0.63 5.43
CA PHE A 56 -0.48 -0.08 6.16
C PHE A 56 -0.40 1.43 6.21
N PHE A 57 -1.56 2.07 6.29
CA PHE A 57 -1.72 3.46 6.64
C PHE A 57 -2.30 3.64 8.05
N GLU A 58 -1.73 4.58 8.80
CA GLU A 58 -2.27 5.09 10.06
C GLU A 58 -2.34 6.61 10.01
N ALA A 59 -3.55 7.13 10.22
CA ALA A 59 -3.81 8.56 10.17
C ALA A 59 -3.13 9.32 11.31
N PRO A 60 -2.70 10.58 11.09
CA PRO A 60 -2.24 11.47 12.15
C PRO A 60 -3.27 11.61 13.28
N HIS A 61 -2.83 11.58 14.54
CA HIS A 61 -3.70 11.72 15.71
C HIS A 61 -3.11 12.67 16.77
N ARG A 62 -3.93 13.57 17.32
CA ARG A 62 -3.59 14.45 18.47
C ARG A 62 -2.22 15.15 18.40
N GLY A 63 -1.84 15.66 17.23
CA GLY A 63 -0.58 16.38 17.03
C GLY A 63 0.62 15.47 16.71
N GLU A 64 0.42 14.17 16.63
CA GLU A 64 1.40 13.21 16.13
C GLU A 64 1.26 13.05 14.61
N SER A 65 2.38 12.78 13.95
CA SER A 65 2.39 12.45 12.51
C SER A 65 1.82 11.05 12.28
N GLY A 66 1.09 10.88 11.19
CA GLY A 66 0.67 9.57 10.72
C GLY A 66 1.83 8.79 10.11
N ILE A 67 1.56 7.57 9.66
CA ILE A 67 2.54 6.74 8.98
C ILE A 67 1.90 5.98 7.81
N LEU A 68 2.63 5.84 6.71
CA LEU A 68 2.32 4.94 5.60
C LEU A 68 3.54 4.04 5.40
N VAL A 69 3.38 2.76 5.70
CA VAL A 69 4.43 1.75 5.56
C VAL A 69 4.19 0.92 4.29
N ILE A 70 5.26 0.63 3.55
CA ILE A 70 5.22 -0.28 2.40
C ILE A 70 6.40 -1.25 2.41
N CYS A 71 6.13 -2.54 2.25
CA CYS A 71 7.13 -3.59 2.10
C CYS A 71 7.56 -3.71 0.62
N ILE A 72 8.87 -3.72 0.37
CA ILE A 72 9.41 -3.69 -1.02
C ILE A 72 10.15 -4.96 -1.44
N ASP A 73 10.14 -6.02 -0.63
CA ASP A 73 10.71 -7.33 -1.03
C ASP A 73 9.71 -8.23 -1.77
N LYS A 74 8.93 -7.63 -2.68
CA LYS A 74 7.97 -8.30 -3.58
C LYS A 74 8.14 -7.81 -5.01
N GLU A 75 7.34 -8.35 -5.93
CA GLU A 75 7.31 -7.90 -7.32
C GLU A 75 6.81 -6.45 -7.38
N ILE A 76 7.38 -5.65 -8.28
CA ILE A 76 7.13 -4.20 -8.29
C ILE A 76 5.65 -3.87 -8.49
N ASP A 77 4.94 -4.63 -9.32
CA ASP A 77 3.52 -4.42 -9.59
C ASP A 77 2.65 -4.75 -8.36
N GLU A 78 3.07 -5.72 -7.54
CA GLU A 78 2.42 -6.01 -6.25
C GLU A 78 2.64 -4.86 -5.28
N VAL A 79 3.88 -4.39 -5.16
CA VAL A 79 4.25 -3.26 -4.28
C VAL A 79 3.52 -1.98 -4.68
N LEU A 80 3.43 -1.68 -5.97
CA LEU A 80 2.73 -0.50 -6.49
C LEU A 80 1.22 -0.60 -6.24
N HIS A 81 0.64 -1.80 -6.34
CA HIS A 81 -0.76 -2.03 -6.00
C HIS A 81 -1.01 -1.81 -4.51
N THR A 82 -0.24 -2.42 -3.62
CA THR A 82 -0.34 -2.16 -2.18
C THR A 82 -0.13 -0.68 -1.84
N LEU A 83 0.82 -0.01 -2.49
CA LEU A 83 1.02 1.43 -2.31
C LEU A 83 -0.21 2.25 -2.73
N ALA A 84 -0.83 1.91 -3.86
CA ALA A 84 -2.04 2.59 -4.33
C ALA A 84 -3.23 2.35 -3.39
N HIS A 85 -3.34 1.15 -2.81
CA HIS A 85 -4.32 0.81 -1.79
C HIS A 85 -4.13 1.65 -0.52
N GLU A 86 -2.95 1.62 0.10
CA GLU A 86 -2.69 2.38 1.33
C GLU A 86 -2.78 3.90 1.11
N PHE A 87 -2.39 4.37 -0.08
CA PHE A 87 -2.57 5.76 -0.45
C PHE A 87 -4.06 6.13 -0.60
N SER A 88 -4.91 5.19 -1.04
CA SER A 88 -6.36 5.41 -1.10
C SER A 88 -6.96 5.59 0.29
N HIS A 89 -6.52 4.83 1.30
CA HIS A 89 -6.89 5.08 2.69
C HIS A 89 -6.44 6.45 3.21
N LEU A 90 -5.22 6.87 2.86
CA LEU A 90 -4.75 8.22 3.18
C LEU A 90 -5.64 9.30 2.57
N MET A 91 -6.07 9.13 1.32
CA MET A 91 -6.95 10.08 0.65
C MET A 91 -8.37 10.06 1.24
N GLN A 92 -8.92 8.88 1.55
CA GLN A 92 -10.19 8.74 2.25
C GLN A 92 -10.19 9.49 3.59
N TRP A 93 -9.12 9.36 4.38
CA TRP A 93 -8.93 10.14 5.61
C TRP A 93 -8.83 11.65 5.34
N TYR A 94 -7.97 12.05 4.41
CA TYR A 94 -7.72 13.47 4.13
C TYR A 94 -8.95 14.21 3.58
N GLU A 95 -9.81 13.51 2.84
CA GLU A 95 -11.01 14.06 2.19
C GLU A 95 -12.25 14.06 3.09
N ASP A 96 -12.13 13.62 4.36
CA ASP A 96 -13.26 13.35 5.24
C ASP A 96 -14.30 12.44 4.57
N ASP A 97 -13.82 11.39 3.88
CA ASP A 97 -14.67 10.49 3.09
C ASP A 97 -15.77 9.87 3.97
N PRO A 98 -17.05 9.83 3.52
CA PRO A 98 -18.14 9.30 4.32
C PRO A 98 -17.94 7.86 4.80
N LEU A 99 -17.26 7.01 4.01
CA LEU A 99 -16.97 5.63 4.40
C LEU A 99 -15.91 5.58 5.49
N TYR A 100 -14.86 6.39 5.37
CA TYR A 100 -13.82 6.52 6.40
C TYR A 100 -14.41 7.04 7.71
N VAL A 101 -15.20 8.11 7.64
CA VAL A 101 -15.85 8.70 8.81
C VAL A 101 -16.85 7.73 9.45
N ALA A 102 -17.56 6.92 8.66
CA ALA A 102 -18.47 5.90 9.19
C ALA A 102 -17.70 4.77 9.89
N TRP A 103 -16.59 4.32 9.30
CA TRP A 103 -15.70 3.32 9.89
C TRP A 103 -15.05 3.82 11.18
N ASP A 104 -14.44 5.02 11.18
CA ASP A 104 -13.79 5.61 12.36
C ASP A 104 -14.77 5.80 13.54
N LYS A 105 -16.04 6.11 13.26
CA LYS A 105 -17.09 6.23 14.29
C LYS A 105 -17.58 4.88 14.81
N ASN A 106 -17.60 3.86 13.97
CA ASN A 106 -18.15 2.55 14.30
C ASN A 106 -17.46 1.47 13.45
N ASP A 107 -16.32 0.99 13.95
CA ASP A 107 -15.55 -0.08 13.33
C ASP A 107 -16.30 -1.41 13.48
N ASN A 108 -17.05 -1.76 12.44
CA ASN A 108 -17.78 -3.01 12.32
C ASN A 108 -17.53 -3.60 10.93
N GLU A 109 -17.73 -4.89 10.80
CA GLU A 109 -17.47 -5.67 9.58
C GLU A 109 -18.02 -5.01 8.30
N ALA A 110 -19.27 -4.52 8.31
CA ALA A 110 -19.87 -3.90 7.13
C ALA A 110 -19.17 -2.58 6.75
N ASN A 111 -18.81 -1.76 7.74
CA ASN A 111 -18.08 -0.52 7.49
C ASN A 111 -16.65 -0.80 7.01
N SER A 112 -15.97 -1.77 7.61
CA SER A 112 -14.62 -2.18 7.18
C SER A 112 -14.67 -2.68 5.73
N ILE A 113 -15.58 -3.59 5.38
CA ILE A 113 -15.72 -4.11 4.01
C ILE A 113 -15.99 -2.97 3.01
N ASN A 114 -16.90 -2.05 3.32
CA ASN A 114 -17.21 -0.94 2.42
C ASN A 114 -16.00 -0.02 2.21
N LEU A 115 -15.24 0.26 3.27
CA LEU A 115 -14.02 1.07 3.21
C LEU A 115 -12.96 0.43 2.32
N GLU A 116 -12.72 -0.86 2.52
CA GLU A 116 -11.76 -1.68 1.76
C GLU A 116 -12.15 -1.79 0.28
N GLN A 117 -13.44 -2.00 -0.02
CA GLN A 117 -13.95 -2.04 -1.40
C GLN A 117 -13.74 -0.72 -2.14
N ASP A 118 -13.98 0.41 -1.48
CA ASP A 118 -13.73 1.72 -2.07
C ASP A 118 -12.22 2.00 -2.23
N ALA A 119 -11.40 1.62 -1.25
CA ALA A 119 -9.95 1.75 -1.32
C ALA A 119 -9.37 0.95 -2.49
N GLU A 120 -9.80 -0.30 -2.68
CA GLU A 120 -9.41 -1.14 -3.82
C GLU A 120 -9.81 -0.54 -5.16
N LYS A 121 -11.06 -0.05 -5.27
CA LYS A 121 -11.54 0.59 -6.50
C LYS A 121 -10.72 1.83 -6.83
N ARG A 122 -10.39 2.66 -5.84
CA ARG A 122 -9.53 3.84 -6.01
C ARG A 122 -8.11 3.44 -6.38
N ALA A 123 -7.58 2.38 -5.80
CA ALA A 123 -6.25 1.88 -6.10
C ALA A 123 -6.12 1.49 -7.58
N LEU A 124 -7.06 0.68 -8.09
CA LEU A 124 -7.08 0.28 -9.50
C LEU A 124 -7.19 1.49 -10.44
N HIS A 125 -8.09 2.43 -10.12
CA HIS A 125 -8.24 3.64 -10.92
C HIS A 125 -6.96 4.50 -10.92
N LEU A 126 -6.30 4.61 -9.77
CA LEU A 126 -5.05 5.36 -9.65
C LEU A 126 -3.92 4.70 -10.44
N LEU A 127 -3.82 3.38 -10.42
CA LEU A 127 -2.85 2.65 -11.26
C LEU A 127 -3.12 2.87 -12.75
N GLU A 128 -4.39 2.90 -13.16
CA GLU A 128 -4.81 3.20 -14.54
C GLU A 128 -4.45 4.64 -14.94
N GLU A 129 -4.77 5.63 -14.12
CA GLU A 129 -4.47 7.06 -14.35
C GLU A 129 -2.97 7.32 -14.53
N TRP A 130 -2.13 6.53 -13.87
CA TRP A 130 -0.67 6.64 -13.93
C TRP A 130 -0.02 5.75 -14.99
N ASP A 131 -0.80 5.02 -15.80
CA ASP A 131 -0.32 4.08 -16.83
C ASP A 131 0.62 2.99 -16.26
N ILE A 132 0.31 2.52 -15.05
CA ILE A 132 1.07 1.47 -14.33
C ILE A 132 0.19 0.30 -13.88
N LEU A 133 -1.05 0.23 -14.37
CA LEU A 133 -1.95 -0.89 -14.13
C LEU A 133 -1.45 -2.14 -14.88
N ASP A 134 -1.02 -3.15 -14.14
CA ASP A 134 -0.69 -4.45 -14.71
C ASP A 134 -1.92 -5.36 -14.83
N LYS A 135 -1.83 -6.36 -15.71
CA LYS A 135 -2.93 -7.30 -15.97
C LYS A 135 -3.39 -8.09 -14.74
N GLY A 136 -2.50 -8.27 -13.75
CA GLY A 136 -2.81 -9.00 -12.53
C GLY A 136 -3.44 -8.14 -11.44
N ALA A 137 -3.49 -6.81 -11.59
CA ALA A 137 -4.01 -5.92 -10.55
C ALA A 137 -5.48 -6.23 -10.21
N GLU A 138 -6.33 -6.40 -11.24
CA GLU A 138 -7.74 -6.76 -11.06
C GLU A 138 -7.91 -8.12 -10.37
N GLU A 139 -7.09 -9.11 -10.75
CA GLU A 139 -7.12 -10.45 -10.13
C GLU A 139 -6.69 -10.39 -8.65
N ARG A 140 -5.64 -9.60 -8.34
CA ARG A 140 -5.18 -9.38 -6.95
C ARG A 140 -6.27 -8.70 -6.13
N SER A 141 -6.92 -7.68 -6.68
CA SER A 141 -8.02 -6.95 -6.04
C SER A 141 -9.22 -7.86 -5.76
N ALA A 142 -9.68 -8.61 -6.77
CA ALA A 142 -10.79 -9.56 -6.62
C ALA A 142 -10.49 -10.63 -5.56
N LYS A 143 -9.27 -11.16 -5.53
CA LYS A 143 -8.84 -12.14 -4.52
C LYS A 143 -8.84 -11.54 -3.12
N TYR A 144 -8.33 -10.32 -2.96
CA TYR A 144 -8.33 -9.61 -1.67
C TYR A 144 -9.74 -9.40 -1.14
N LEU A 145 -10.64 -8.84 -1.96
CA LEU A 145 -12.03 -8.60 -1.59
C LEU A 145 -12.79 -9.89 -1.27
N SER A 146 -12.54 -10.98 -2.02
CA SER A 146 -13.14 -12.29 -1.72
C SER A 146 -12.73 -12.81 -0.35
N ASN A 147 -11.46 -12.65 0.03
CA ASN A 147 -10.95 -13.09 1.34
C ASN A 147 -11.55 -12.28 2.49
N LEU A 148 -11.85 -11.00 2.28
CA LEU A 148 -12.52 -10.15 3.27
C LEU A 148 -13.98 -10.56 3.49
N THR A 149 -14.69 -10.98 2.44
CA THR A 149 -16.11 -11.36 2.53
C THR A 149 -16.34 -12.79 2.97
N GLU A 150 -15.35 -13.67 2.83
CA GLU A 150 -15.43 -15.07 3.25
C GLU A 150 -14.19 -15.46 4.10
N PRO A 151 -14.02 -14.87 5.31
CA PRO A 151 -12.91 -15.23 6.20
C PRO A 151 -13.15 -16.63 6.79
N ASN A 152 -12.79 -17.66 6.01
CA ASN A 152 -12.87 -19.10 6.29
C ASN A 152 -14.24 -19.77 6.11
N LYS A 153 -14.30 -20.69 5.14
CA LYS A 153 -15.00 -21.97 5.31
C LYS A 153 -14.06 -22.97 6.00
#